data_AF-A0A2R3J0A3-F1
#
_entry.id   AF-A0A2R3J0A3-F1
#
_cell.length_a   1.000
_cell.length_b   1.000
_cell.length_c   1.000
_cell.angle_alpha   90.00
_cell.angle_beta   90.00
_cell.angle_gamma   90.00
#
_symmetry.space_group_name_H-M   'P 1'
#
loop_
_entity.id
_entity.type
_entity.pdbx_description
1 polymer ?
#
loop_
_entity_poly.entity_id
_entity_poly.type
_entity_poly.pdbx_seq_one_letter_code
_entity_poly.pdbx_strand_id
1 'polypeptide(L)'
;MVTHFLSESGQAACGRGDSNVNGSSAVGQVTCKTCRRTNAFTQAQEHAAPASAAVAPTAAAAAPRANARIKHAARRQGGDAARDAWQTRLNELSGKNRMPRSRRRAQAYL
;
A
#
# COMPACT_ATOMS: atom_id res chain seq x y z
N MET A 1 -12.12 17.21 -13.95
CA MET A 1 -12.94 16.30 -13.12
C MET A 1 -12.15 15.03 -12.89
N VAL A 2 -12.04 14.57 -11.63
CA VAL A 2 -11.31 13.34 -11.28
C VAL A 2 -12.34 12.24 -10.99
N THR A 3 -12.19 11.09 -11.65
CA THR A 3 -13.02 9.92 -11.40
C THR A 3 -12.19 8.90 -10.65
N HIS A 4 -12.67 8.52 -9.47
CA HIS A 4 -12.02 7.55 -8.60
C HIS A 4 -12.44 6.13 -8.98
N PHE A 5 -11.54 5.16 -8.79
CA PHE A 5 -11.93 3.76 -8.85
C PHE A 5 -12.64 3.38 -7.55
N LEU A 6 -13.87 2.88 -7.64
CA LEU A 6 -14.63 2.39 -6.50
C LEU A 6 -14.35 0.91 -6.29
N SER A 7 -13.92 0.55 -5.08
CA SER A 7 -13.87 -0.85 -4.64
C SER A 7 -15.27 -1.38 -4.34
N GLU A 8 -15.43 -2.69 -4.13
CA GLU A 8 -16.71 -3.32 -3.75
C GLU A 8 -17.39 -2.66 -2.54
N SER A 9 -16.62 -2.06 -1.64
CA SER A 9 -17.11 -1.31 -0.47
C SER A 9 -17.67 0.09 -0.79
N GLY A 10 -17.72 0.48 -2.08
CA GLY A 10 -18.16 1.82 -2.50
C GLY A 10 -17.20 2.94 -2.11
N GLN A 11 -16.01 2.61 -1.60
CA GLN A 11 -14.98 3.58 -1.25
C GLN A 11 -13.96 3.70 -2.38
N ALA A 12 -13.44 4.92 -2.59
CA ALA A 12 -12.36 5.12 -3.53
C ALA A 12 -11.14 4.28 -3.13
N ALA A 13 -10.64 3.45 -4.05
CA ALA A 13 -9.52 2.55 -3.76
C ALA A 13 -8.24 3.27 -3.32
N CYS A 14 -8.09 4.56 -3.64
CA CYS A 14 -6.97 5.37 -3.18
C CYS A 14 -7.10 5.88 -1.73
N GLY A 15 -8.21 5.58 -1.04
CA GLY A 15 -8.50 6.06 0.32
C GLY A 15 -8.68 7.57 0.45
N ARG A 16 -8.71 8.27 -0.69
CA ARG A 16 -8.88 9.73 -0.79
C ARG A 16 -10.24 9.96 -1.42
N GLY A 17 -11.25 10.08 -0.57
CA GLY A 17 -12.61 10.41 -0.97
C GLY A 17 -13.59 10.24 0.19
N ASP A 18 -14.51 11.17 0.29
CA ASP A 18 -15.78 11.06 1.02
C ASP A 18 -16.77 10.17 0.23
N SER A 19 -17.89 9.80 0.85
CA SER A 19 -18.90 8.94 0.21
C SER A 19 -19.56 9.55 -1.03
N ASN A 20 -19.34 10.85 -1.32
CA ASN A 20 -19.87 11.56 -2.48
C ASN A 20 -18.82 11.83 -3.58
N VAL A 21 -17.65 11.18 -3.54
CA VAL A 21 -16.70 11.34 -4.65
C VAL A 21 -17.26 10.76 -5.95
N ASN A 22 -17.02 11.49 -7.04
CA ASN A 22 -17.30 10.99 -8.38
C ASN A 22 -16.44 9.74 -8.65
N GLY A 23 -17.07 8.57 -8.59
CA GLY A 23 -16.41 7.27 -8.64
C GLY A 23 -17.02 6.34 -9.68
N SER A 24 -16.22 5.39 -10.16
CA SER A 24 -16.62 4.38 -11.13
C SER A 24 -15.89 3.07 -10.85
N SER A 25 -16.57 1.94 -11.02
CA SER A 25 -15.94 0.61 -11.07
C SER A 25 -15.43 0.27 -12.48
N ALA A 26 -15.79 1.06 -13.50
CA ALA A 26 -15.35 0.84 -14.87
C ALA A 26 -13.94 1.41 -15.09
N VAL A 27 -13.00 0.52 -15.39
CA VAL A 27 -11.57 0.83 -15.59
C VAL A 27 -11.33 1.98 -16.57
N GLY A 28 -12.07 2.01 -17.70
CA GLY A 28 -11.91 3.03 -18.75
C GLY A 28 -12.34 4.45 -18.34
N GLN A 29 -13.07 4.59 -17.23
CA GLN A 29 -13.58 5.87 -16.74
C GLN A 29 -12.70 6.48 -15.64
N VAL A 30 -11.69 5.77 -15.15
CA VAL A 30 -10.89 6.20 -13.99
C VAL A 30 -9.74 7.12 -14.40
N THR A 31 -9.80 8.38 -13.96
CA THR A 31 -8.75 9.38 -14.20
C THR A 31 -7.85 9.61 -12.98
N CYS A 32 -8.24 9.15 -11.79
CA CYS A 32 -7.42 9.29 -10.58
C CYS A 32 -6.12 8.46 -10.66
N LYS A 33 -4.97 9.15 -10.77
CA LYS A 33 -3.64 8.51 -10.85
C LYS A 33 -3.30 7.64 -9.64
N THR A 34 -3.82 7.98 -8.46
CA THR A 34 -3.60 7.14 -7.26
C THR A 34 -4.40 5.85 -7.35
N CYS A 35 -5.68 5.92 -7.74
CA CYS A 35 -6.51 4.74 -8.00
C CYS A 35 -5.88 3.83 -9.06
N ARG A 36 -5.31 4.39 -10.13
CA ARG A 36 -4.66 3.60 -11.20
C ARG A 36 -3.44 2.80 -10.75
N ARG A 37 -2.92 3.05 -9.55
CA ARG A 37 -1.77 2.36 -8.96
C ARG A 37 -2.15 1.35 -7.87
N THR A 38 -3.43 1.23 -7.53
CA THR A 38 -3.88 0.30 -6.49
C THR A 38 -4.06 -1.11 -7.07
N ASN A 39 -3.88 -2.13 -6.24
CA ASN A 39 -4.09 -3.53 -6.65
C ASN A 39 -5.53 -3.78 -7.10
N ALA A 40 -6.52 -3.13 -6.46
CA ALA A 40 -7.92 -3.25 -6.82
C ALA A 40 -8.18 -2.82 -8.28
N PHE A 41 -7.51 -1.76 -8.75
CA PHE A 41 -7.62 -1.30 -10.14
C PHE A 41 -6.89 -2.20 -11.13
N THR A 42 -5.76 -2.78 -10.75
CA THR A 42 -5.03 -3.75 -11.59
C THR A 42 -5.84 -5.02 -11.80
N GLN A 43 -6.44 -5.56 -10.74
CA GLN A 43 -7.31 -6.74 -10.83
C GLN A 43 -8.52 -6.46 -11.73
N ALA A 44 -9.18 -5.31 -11.56
CA ALA A 44 -10.30 -4.93 -12.41
C ALA A 44 -9.91 -4.78 -13.90
N GLN A 45 -8.69 -4.34 -14.20
CA GLN A 45 -8.16 -4.30 -15.57
C GLN A 45 -8.00 -5.70 -16.17
N GLU A 46 -7.42 -6.62 -15.41
CA GLU A 46 -7.19 -8.00 -15.85
C GLU A 46 -8.51 -8.73 -16.11
N HIS A 47 -9.54 -8.46 -15.30
CA HIS A 47 -10.89 -9.01 -15.49
C HIS A 47 -11.70 -8.36 -16.62
N ALA A 48 -11.38 -7.11 -16.99
CA ALA A 48 -12.10 -6.37 -18.04
C ALA A 48 -11.59 -6.66 -19.46
N ALA A 49 -10.40 -7.25 -19.61
CA ALA A 49 -9.91 -7.70 -20.91
C ALA A 49 -10.56 -9.05 -21.28
N PRO A 50 -11.19 -9.20 -22.47
CA PRO A 50 -11.69 -10.51 -22.90
C PRO A 50 -10.52 -11.50 -22.95
N ALA A 51 -10.74 -12.68 -22.37
CA ALA A 51 -9.80 -13.80 -22.34
C ALA A 51 -9.51 -14.33 -23.76
N SER A 52 -8.73 -13.61 -24.55
CA SER A 52 -8.34 -13.98 -25.91
C SER A 52 -7.05 -13.27 -26.29
N ALA A 53 -5.98 -13.57 -25.56
CA ALA A 53 -4.61 -13.60 -26.06
C ALA A 53 -3.73 -14.18 -24.96
N ALA A 54 -3.73 -15.50 -24.84
CA ALA A 54 -2.56 -16.19 -24.31
C ALA A 54 -1.41 -15.93 -25.30
N VAL A 55 -0.75 -14.79 -25.14
CA VAL A 55 0.57 -14.58 -25.73
C VAL A 55 1.49 -15.47 -24.91
N ALA A 56 1.90 -16.58 -25.51
CA ALA A 56 3.00 -17.39 -25.02
C ALA A 56 4.16 -16.44 -24.68
N PRO A 57 4.78 -16.54 -23.49
CA PRO A 57 5.85 -15.66 -23.10
C PRO A 57 7.02 -15.89 -24.06
N THR A 58 7.20 -15.00 -25.03
CA THR A 58 8.50 -14.83 -25.67
C THR A 58 9.49 -14.63 -24.54
N ALA A 59 10.46 -15.53 -24.48
CA ALA A 59 11.53 -15.64 -23.51
C ALA A 59 12.47 -14.42 -23.49
N ALA A 60 11.91 -13.24 -23.24
CA ALA A 60 12.55 -12.07 -22.66
C ALA A 60 12.12 -12.02 -21.18
N ALA A 61 12.53 -13.09 -20.48
CA ALA A 61 12.63 -13.32 -19.06
C ALA A 61 11.49 -12.80 -18.15
N ALA A 62 10.65 -13.74 -17.72
CA ALA A 62 9.87 -13.67 -16.51
C ALA A 62 10.69 -13.13 -15.33
N ALA A 63 10.40 -11.92 -14.89
CA ALA A 63 10.69 -11.52 -13.52
C ALA A 63 9.48 -11.91 -12.68
N PRO A 64 9.55 -12.95 -11.83
CA PRO A 64 8.54 -13.09 -10.81
C PRO A 64 8.64 -11.81 -9.96
N ARG A 65 7.56 -11.03 -9.90
CA ARG A 65 7.34 -10.14 -8.75
C ARG A 65 7.01 -11.02 -7.55
N ALA A 66 7.96 -11.90 -7.21
CA ALA A 66 8.18 -12.34 -5.87
C ALA A 66 8.04 -11.08 -5.01
N ASN A 67 7.24 -11.19 -3.95
CA ASN A 67 7.48 -10.50 -2.70
C ASN A 67 8.85 -9.84 -2.76
N ALA A 68 8.89 -8.52 -2.91
CA ALA A 68 10.06 -7.78 -2.54
C ALA A 68 10.15 -7.93 -1.01
N ARG A 69 10.53 -9.14 -0.57
CA ARG A 69 11.42 -9.35 0.54
C ARG A 69 12.59 -8.47 0.15
N ILE A 70 12.53 -7.23 0.60
CA ILE A 70 13.60 -6.28 0.48
C ILE A 70 14.79 -7.03 1.07
N LYS A 71 15.65 -7.56 0.20
CA LYS A 71 16.93 -8.07 0.63
C LYS A 71 17.71 -6.82 1.00
N HIS A 72 17.53 -6.37 2.24
CA HIS A 72 18.42 -5.43 2.93
C HIS A 72 19.75 -6.15 3.14
N ALA A 73 20.45 -6.41 2.04
CA ALA A 73 21.73 -7.05 1.96
C ALA A 73 22.61 -6.22 1.02
N ALA A 74 22.75 -4.94 1.35
CA ALA A 74 23.84 -4.11 0.88
C ALA A 74 24.05 -2.97 1.90
N ARG A 75 25.14 -3.12 2.69
CA ARG A 75 25.75 -2.16 3.61
C ARG A 75 25.02 -1.87 4.94
N ARG A 76 24.95 -2.90 5.79
CA ARG A 76 24.63 -2.80 7.23
C ARG A 76 25.84 -2.34 8.05
N GLN A 77 26.23 -1.08 7.92
CA GLN A 77 27.18 -0.46 8.86
C GLN A 77 26.82 0.99 9.25
N GLY A 78 25.79 1.60 8.62
CA GLY A 78 25.34 2.96 8.95
C GLY A 78 23.83 3.14 9.10
N GLY A 79 23.02 2.11 8.80
CA GLY A 79 21.56 2.16 8.96
C GLY A 79 21.09 1.88 10.39
N ASP A 80 21.95 1.27 11.21
CA ASP A 80 21.64 0.91 12.59
C ASP A 80 21.79 2.13 13.51
N ALA A 81 22.80 2.97 13.32
CA ALA A 81 22.97 4.20 14.11
C ALA A 81 21.77 5.17 14.03
N ALA A 82 21.19 5.34 12.83
CA ALA A 82 20.00 6.17 12.66
C ALA A 82 18.76 5.55 13.34
N ARG A 83 18.63 4.22 13.28
CA ARG A 83 17.57 3.48 13.96
C ARG A 83 17.74 3.53 15.48
N ASP A 84 18.96 3.42 15.98
CA ASP A 84 19.30 3.43 17.40
C ASP A 84 19.09 4.82 17.99
N ALA A 85 19.56 5.88 17.31
CA ALA A 85 19.30 7.26 17.71
C ALA A 85 17.79 7.56 17.78
N TRP A 86 17.01 7.04 16.83
CA TRP A 86 15.55 7.15 16.85
C TRP A 86 14.93 6.38 18.02
N GLN A 87 15.43 5.18 18.34
CA GLN A 87 14.95 4.40 19.49
C GLN A 87 15.27 5.07 20.83
N THR A 88 16.47 5.64 20.99
CA THR A 88 16.87 6.40 22.19
C THR A 88 15.93 7.59 22.40
N ARG A 89 15.70 8.40 21.35
CA ARG A 89 14.75 9.52 21.40
C ARG A 89 13.34 9.08 21.79
N LEU A 90 12.89 7.93 21.30
CA LEU A 90 11.58 7.38 21.67
C LEU A 90 11.49 6.88 23.11
N ASN A 91 12.61 6.48 23.72
CA ASN A 91 12.64 6.04 25.11
C ASN A 91 12.74 7.22 26.09
N GLU A 92 13.34 8.34 25.66
CA GLU A 92 13.37 9.61 26.41
C GLU A 92 11.99 10.29 26.47
N LEU A 93 11.14 10.09 25.46
CA LEU A 93 9.76 10.55 25.50
C LEU A 93 8.97 9.76 26.56
N SER A 94 8.61 10.44 27.65
CA SER A 94 7.86 9.86 28.77
C SER A 94 6.55 9.22 28.31
N GLY A 95 6.13 8.16 29.03
CA GLY A 95 5.12 7.19 28.59
C GLY A 95 3.80 7.79 28.08
N LYS A 96 3.41 8.98 28.56
CA LYS A 96 2.18 9.67 28.13
C LYS A 96 2.13 9.95 26.62
N ASN A 97 3.29 10.14 25.97
CA ASN A 97 3.40 10.36 24.53
C ASN A 97 3.61 9.07 23.73
N ARG A 98 3.72 7.92 24.39
CA ARG A 98 4.06 6.65 23.75
C ARG A 98 2.92 5.67 23.93
N MET A 99 2.19 5.43 22.85
CA MET A 99 1.11 4.46 22.84
C MET A 99 1.63 3.09 23.29
N PRO A 100 0.90 2.38 24.17
CA PRO A 100 1.29 1.08 24.68
C PRO A 100 1.62 0.12 23.54
N ARG A 101 2.85 -0.39 23.51
CA ARG A 101 3.29 -1.35 22.48
C ARG A 101 2.55 -2.69 22.56
N SER A 102 1.79 -2.94 23.63
CA SER A 102 0.92 -4.10 23.80
C SER A 102 -0.32 -3.78 24.63
N ARG A 103 -1.42 -4.50 24.39
CA ARG A 103 -2.68 -4.35 25.15
C ARG A 103 -2.49 -4.50 26.67
N ARG A 104 -1.54 -5.34 27.11
CA ARG A 104 -1.21 -5.53 28.53
C ARG A 104 -0.63 -4.29 29.22
N ARG A 105 -0.01 -3.36 28.47
CA ARG A 105 0.59 -2.14 29.02
C ARG A 105 -0.33 -0.90 28.86
N ALA A 106 -1.51 -1.09 28.26
CA ALA A 106 -2.49 -0.03 28.03
C ALA A 106 -3.39 0.27 29.23
N GLN A 107 -3.45 -0.64 30.20
CA GLN A 107 -4.20 -0.46 31.44
C GLN A 107 -3.60 0.60 32.37
N ALA A 108 -2.40 1.11 32.08
CA ALA A 108 -1.76 2.19 32.84
C ALA A 108 -2.19 3.61 32.40
N TYR A 109 -3.14 3.72 31.46
CA TYR A 109 -3.67 4.99 30.93
C TYR A 109 -5.20 5.12 31.10
N LEU A 110 -5.80 4.28 31.95
CA LEU A 110 -7.13 4.45 32.52
C LEU A 110 -6.96 4.91 33.97
#